data_AF-A0A1C0U6A9-F1
#
_entry.id   AF-A0A1C0U6A9-F1
#
_cell.length_a   1.000
_cell.length_b   1.000
_cell.length_c   1.000
_cell.angle_alpha   90.00
_cell.angle_beta   90.00
_cell.angle_gamma   90.00
#
_symmetry.space_group_name_H-M   'P 1'
#
loop_
_entity.id
_entity.type
_entity.pdbx_description
1 polymer ?
#
loop_
_entity_poly.entity_id
_entity_poly.type
_entity_poly.pdbx_seq_one_letter_code
_entity_poly.pdbx_strand_id
1 'polypeptide(L)'
;MSSVVTDIQVQDVIEKDKQTLAIVRTPTETVNVPVVKAEKTKRQNVFTAKVVPGMPPVHIRISDPPKRNIFSRKEVTPVADVPVKSYTPMPVKNTLDAIVHFPVGSNAEPVYVSVTTVLKPEEVKKQAAEAKRQQEKWEKAHPVEAAERRLYEAAQVFKSLDKIYQEKLKILNQVKSTPEGKALADPVKNPLVFTEDLELDGKKLKVEIKTDSKKGLDVLLKEGVKAYMFAMTRSDFEKLQGIKDPKEAQLQSMAAILKVAYYERFGHRLLDAWKKINPVQREFNIAMENRKKAEQEKVEAEKHRDKVKEENRKKRKGVKEAGHDYYPAPKTEEIKGLGELKRGPQKTPKQNGGGKRKRWIGEKGRKIYEWDSQHGELEGYRASDGQHIGVFDHKTGKQLEAADPKRNIKKFL
;
A
#
# COMPACT_ATOMS: atom_id res chain seq x y z
N MET A 1 -16.31 1.80 -34.94
CA MET A 1 -17.01 2.50 -33.84
C MET A 1 -16.09 3.61 -33.36
N SER A 2 -16.60 4.82 -33.11
CA SER A 2 -15.82 5.90 -32.51
C SER A 2 -15.59 5.61 -31.01
N SER A 3 -14.38 5.89 -30.51
CA SER A 3 -14.03 5.77 -29.09
C SER A 3 -13.29 7.02 -28.62
N VAL A 4 -13.31 7.27 -27.32
CA VAL A 4 -12.57 8.36 -26.65
C VAL A 4 -11.62 7.74 -25.64
N VAL A 5 -10.41 8.28 -25.57
CA VAL A 5 -9.41 7.85 -24.57
C VAL A 5 -9.73 8.51 -23.24
N THR A 6 -9.72 7.72 -22.16
CA THR A 6 -9.87 8.19 -20.78
C THR A 6 -8.77 7.61 -19.89
N ASP A 7 -8.37 8.34 -18.87
CA ASP A 7 -7.50 7.83 -17.80
C ASP A 7 -8.30 7.36 -16.57
N ILE A 8 -9.61 7.60 -16.54
CA ILE A 8 -10.52 7.27 -15.43
C ILE A 8 -11.76 6.53 -15.96
N GLN A 9 -12.18 5.48 -15.24
CA GLN A 9 -13.42 4.74 -15.49
C GLN A 9 -14.10 4.36 -14.18
N VAL A 10 -15.40 4.08 -14.25
CA VAL A 10 -16.14 3.45 -13.15
C VAL A 10 -16.30 1.97 -13.48
N GLN A 11 -15.74 1.10 -12.63
CA GLN A 11 -15.69 -0.35 -12.83
C GLN A 11 -16.04 -1.08 -11.54
N ASP A 12 -16.46 -2.35 -11.66
CA ASP A 12 -16.59 -3.23 -10.50
C ASP A 12 -15.26 -3.86 -10.11
N VAL A 13 -15.00 -3.88 -8.80
CA VAL A 13 -13.88 -4.54 -8.17
C VAL A 13 -14.38 -5.49 -7.09
N ILE A 14 -13.69 -6.62 -6.91
CA ILE A 14 -13.99 -7.55 -5.83
C ILE A 14 -13.05 -7.25 -4.67
N GLU A 15 -13.58 -6.65 -3.60
CA GLU A 15 -12.86 -6.38 -2.36
C GLU A 15 -13.48 -7.16 -1.20
N LYS A 16 -12.68 -7.92 -0.44
CA LYS A 16 -13.13 -8.66 0.75
C LYS A 16 -14.40 -9.50 0.49
N ASP A 17 -14.42 -10.23 -0.62
CA ASP A 17 -15.55 -11.04 -1.08
C ASP A 17 -16.85 -10.25 -1.31
N LYS A 18 -16.74 -8.96 -1.65
CA LYS A 18 -17.85 -8.10 -2.05
C LYS A 18 -17.57 -7.42 -3.38
N GLN A 19 -18.58 -7.38 -4.24
CA GLN A 19 -18.55 -6.55 -5.44
C GLN A 19 -18.75 -5.09 -5.03
N THR A 20 -17.81 -4.23 -5.41
CA THR A 20 -17.81 -2.79 -5.10
C THR A 20 -17.63 -2.02 -6.40
N LEU A 21 -18.38 -0.92 -6.58
CA LEU A 21 -18.12 0.01 -7.68
C LEU A 21 -17.01 0.97 -7.26
N ALA A 22 -15.96 1.06 -8.06
CA ALA A 22 -14.81 1.91 -7.81
C ALA A 22 -14.52 2.81 -9.01
N ILE A 23 -13.98 3.98 -8.71
CA ILE A 23 -13.34 4.84 -9.70
C ILE A 23 -11.92 4.32 -9.87
N VAL A 24 -11.62 3.79 -11.06
CA VAL A 24 -10.32 3.23 -11.40
C VAL A 24 -9.59 4.21 -12.30
N ARG A 25 -8.33 4.50 -11.95
CA ARG A 25 -7.45 5.32 -12.76
C ARG A 25 -6.31 4.48 -13.30
N THR A 26 -6.11 4.48 -14.61
CA THR A 26 -5.08 3.68 -15.30
C THR A 26 -4.16 4.60 -16.09
N PRO A 27 -3.21 5.30 -15.43
CA PRO A 27 -2.44 6.38 -16.06
C PRO A 27 -1.44 5.91 -17.13
N THR A 28 -1.12 4.61 -17.17
CA THR A 28 -0.10 4.05 -18.06
C THR A 28 -0.66 3.28 -19.26
N GLU A 29 -1.96 3.00 -19.29
CA GLU A 29 -2.62 2.33 -20.41
C GLU A 29 -3.71 3.22 -21.00
N THR A 30 -3.77 3.32 -22.33
CA THR A 30 -4.85 4.05 -23.00
C THR A 30 -6.13 3.23 -22.92
N VAL A 31 -7.10 3.65 -22.12
CA VAL A 31 -8.42 3.02 -22.12
C VAL A 31 -9.34 3.71 -23.12
N ASN A 32 -9.87 2.94 -24.07
CA ASN A 32 -10.81 3.40 -25.07
C ASN A 32 -12.25 3.13 -24.62
N VAL A 33 -13.02 4.19 -24.36
CA VAL A 33 -14.46 4.09 -24.07
C VAL A 33 -15.24 4.31 -25.37
N PRO A 34 -16.17 3.42 -25.74
CA PRO A 34 -16.95 3.57 -26.96
C PRO A 34 -17.89 4.77 -26.85
N VAL A 35 -18.04 5.49 -27.96
CA VAL A 35 -19.03 6.58 -28.08
C VAL A 35 -20.29 6.04 -28.74
N VAL A 36 -21.41 6.14 -28.03
CA VAL A 36 -22.73 5.71 -28.49
C VAL A 36 -23.58 6.94 -28.76
N LYS A 37 -24.20 7.00 -29.94
CA LYS A 37 -25.14 8.07 -30.27
C LYS A 37 -26.50 7.80 -29.62
N ALA A 38 -27.06 8.80 -28.95
CA ALA A 38 -28.40 8.72 -28.39
C ALA A 38 -29.47 8.95 -29.46
N GLU A 39 -30.56 8.19 -29.40
CA GLU A 39 -31.71 8.31 -30.29
C GLU A 39 -32.87 9.04 -29.59
N LYS A 40 -33.57 9.91 -30.33
CA LYS A 40 -34.75 10.61 -29.81
C LYS A 40 -35.90 9.63 -29.63
N THR A 41 -36.63 9.76 -28.52
CA THR A 41 -37.89 9.02 -28.32
C THR A 41 -39.10 9.90 -28.62
N LYS A 42 -40.29 9.29 -28.60
CA LYS A 42 -41.58 10.03 -28.66
C LYS A 42 -41.79 10.96 -27.47
N ARG A 43 -41.10 10.73 -26.35
CA ARG A 43 -41.21 11.55 -25.14
C ARG A 43 -40.19 12.69 -25.20
N GLN A 44 -40.65 13.91 -24.95
CA GLN A 44 -39.78 15.08 -24.92
C GLN A 44 -38.68 14.92 -23.85
N ASN A 45 -37.45 15.29 -24.19
CA ASN A 45 -36.26 15.21 -23.35
C ASN A 45 -35.89 13.79 -22.87
N VAL A 46 -36.41 12.75 -23.52
CA VAL A 46 -36.04 11.36 -23.25
C VAL A 46 -35.39 10.76 -24.50
N PHE A 47 -34.23 10.15 -24.29
CA PHE A 47 -33.41 9.53 -25.33
C PHE A 47 -33.12 8.09 -24.99
N THR A 48 -32.79 7.29 -25.99
CA THR A 48 -32.34 5.90 -25.83
C THR A 48 -30.92 5.73 -26.32
N ALA A 49 -30.10 4.99 -25.58
CA ALA A 49 -28.73 4.67 -25.99
C ALA A 49 -28.43 3.18 -25.77
N LYS A 50 -27.92 2.51 -26.79
CA LYS A 50 -27.50 1.10 -26.70
C LYS A 50 -26.09 1.01 -26.13
N VAL A 51 -25.99 1.12 -24.81
CA VAL A 51 -24.72 1.07 -24.06
C VAL A 51 -24.17 -0.36 -23.97
N VAL A 52 -25.05 -1.33 -23.71
CA VAL A 52 -24.68 -2.74 -23.54
C VAL A 52 -25.11 -3.55 -24.76
N PRO A 53 -24.19 -4.22 -25.47
CA PRO A 53 -24.53 -5.13 -26.56
C PRO A 53 -25.47 -6.24 -26.08
N GLY A 54 -26.53 -6.52 -26.85
CA GLY A 54 -27.52 -7.57 -26.52
C GLY A 54 -28.56 -7.20 -25.45
N MET A 55 -28.46 -6.04 -24.80
CA MET A 55 -29.45 -5.55 -23.84
C MET A 55 -30.36 -4.47 -24.45
N PRO A 56 -31.55 -4.25 -23.87
CA PRO A 56 -32.41 -3.13 -24.24
C PRO A 56 -31.69 -1.77 -24.09
N PRO A 57 -31.99 -0.77 -24.94
CA PRO A 57 -31.43 0.56 -24.81
C PRO A 57 -31.76 1.22 -23.46
N VAL A 58 -30.75 1.87 -22.88
CA VAL A 58 -30.91 2.66 -21.65
C VAL A 58 -31.71 3.91 -21.99
N HIS A 59 -32.77 4.18 -21.21
CA HIS A 59 -33.55 5.41 -21.32
C HIS A 59 -32.92 6.50 -20.46
N ILE A 60 -32.54 7.60 -21.09
CA ILE A 60 -31.89 8.73 -20.44
C ILE A 60 -32.80 9.95 -20.55
N ARG A 61 -33.27 10.44 -19.41
CA ARG A 61 -34.07 11.65 -19.32
C ARG A 61 -33.18 12.82 -18.94
N ILE A 62 -33.11 13.83 -19.80
CA ILE A 62 -32.39 15.07 -19.52
C ILE A 62 -33.36 16.01 -18.79
N SER A 63 -32.91 16.60 -17.69
CA SER A 63 -33.71 17.51 -16.86
C SER A 63 -32.88 18.74 -16.51
N ASP A 64 -33.50 19.91 -16.64
CA ASP A 64 -32.95 21.20 -16.22
C ASP A 64 -33.98 21.89 -15.30
N PRO A 65 -33.66 22.15 -14.01
CA PRO A 65 -32.40 21.83 -13.34
C PRO A 65 -32.18 20.32 -13.15
N PRO A 66 -30.92 19.87 -12.96
CA PRO A 66 -30.62 18.46 -12.73
C PRO A 66 -31.28 17.98 -11.42
N LYS A 67 -32.19 17.00 -11.55
CA LYS A 67 -32.80 16.36 -10.38
C LYS A 67 -31.82 15.37 -9.75
N ARG A 68 -31.30 15.68 -8.57
CA ARG A 68 -30.51 14.74 -7.76
C ARG A 68 -31.44 13.76 -7.04
N ASN A 69 -31.82 12.68 -7.72
CA ASN A 69 -32.40 11.53 -7.03
C ASN A 69 -31.26 10.60 -6.61
N ILE A 70 -30.85 10.66 -5.35
CA ILE A 70 -30.00 9.60 -4.78
C ILE A 70 -30.91 8.40 -4.56
N PHE A 71 -30.91 7.46 -5.50
CA PHE A 71 -31.63 6.20 -5.34
C PHE A 71 -30.93 5.37 -4.27
N SER A 72 -31.43 5.45 -3.02
CA SER A 72 -31.04 4.52 -1.97
C SER A 72 -31.77 3.20 -2.18
N ARG A 73 -31.10 2.23 -2.80
CA ARG A 73 -31.54 0.84 -2.76
C ARG A 73 -30.95 0.18 -1.51
N LYS A 74 -31.73 -0.65 -0.80
CA LYS A 74 -31.24 -1.36 0.41
C LYS A 74 -30.00 -2.22 0.10
N GLU A 75 -29.85 -2.64 -1.15
CA GLU A 75 -28.79 -3.53 -1.61
C GLU A 75 -27.47 -2.80 -1.96
N VAL A 76 -27.43 -1.46 -1.95
CA VAL A 76 -26.22 -0.67 -2.25
C VAL A 76 -25.84 0.18 -1.05
N THR A 77 -24.65 -0.07 -0.49
CA THR A 77 -24.11 0.72 0.62
C THR A 77 -23.03 1.66 0.11
N PRO A 78 -23.20 3.00 0.22
CA PRO A 78 -22.14 3.94 -0.10
C PRO A 78 -20.92 3.71 0.78
N VAL A 79 -19.73 3.72 0.16
CA VAL A 79 -18.45 3.66 0.87
C VAL A 79 -17.76 5.00 0.72
N ALA A 80 -17.59 5.73 1.82
CA ALA A 80 -16.87 7.00 1.86
C ALA A 80 -15.46 6.82 2.44
N ASP A 81 -14.57 7.76 2.13
CA ASP A 81 -13.23 7.90 2.73
C ASP A 81 -12.32 6.66 2.57
N VAL A 82 -12.44 5.95 1.46
CA VAL A 82 -11.55 4.82 1.15
C VAL A 82 -10.17 5.35 0.72
N PRO A 83 -9.07 4.92 1.36
CA PRO A 83 -7.73 5.29 0.90
C PRO A 83 -7.49 4.76 -0.51
N VAL A 84 -6.74 5.51 -1.33
CA VAL A 84 -6.34 5.07 -2.67
C VAL A 84 -5.50 3.80 -2.53
N LYS A 85 -5.97 2.70 -3.14
CA LYS A 85 -5.27 1.41 -3.15
C LYS A 85 -4.73 1.13 -4.55
N SER A 86 -3.50 0.65 -4.62
CA SER A 86 -2.97 0.06 -5.84
C SER A 86 -3.67 -1.28 -6.08
N TYR A 87 -4.29 -1.42 -7.24
CA TYR A 87 -4.96 -2.63 -7.67
C TYR A 87 -4.29 -3.11 -8.97
N THR A 88 -4.08 -4.42 -9.10
CA THR A 88 -3.70 -5.00 -10.39
C THR A 88 -4.99 -5.16 -11.19
N PRO A 89 -5.21 -4.38 -12.27
CA PRO A 89 -6.44 -4.45 -13.03
C PRO A 89 -6.65 -5.86 -13.56
N MET A 90 -7.66 -6.55 -13.03
CA MET A 90 -8.19 -7.74 -13.66
C MET A 90 -9.02 -7.32 -14.86
N PRO A 91 -9.15 -8.16 -15.90
CA PRO A 91 -10.14 -7.93 -16.95
C PRO A 91 -11.52 -7.79 -16.32
N VAL A 92 -12.09 -6.59 -16.35
CA VAL A 92 -13.42 -6.32 -15.83
C VAL A 92 -14.42 -6.85 -16.84
N LYS A 93 -14.95 -8.05 -16.58
CA LYS A 93 -15.90 -8.72 -17.48
C LYS A 93 -17.35 -8.28 -17.26
N ASN A 94 -17.65 -7.68 -16.12
CA ASN A 94 -19.04 -7.44 -15.68
C ASN A 94 -19.48 -5.99 -15.84
N THR A 95 -18.57 -5.10 -16.20
CA THR A 95 -18.86 -3.69 -16.40
C THR A 95 -18.63 -3.32 -17.86
N LEU A 96 -19.62 -2.68 -18.46
CA LEU A 96 -19.53 -2.09 -19.78
C LEU A 96 -19.85 -0.61 -19.67
N ASP A 97 -19.00 0.21 -20.26
CA ASP A 97 -19.15 1.65 -20.26
C ASP A 97 -19.24 2.23 -21.67
N ALA A 98 -19.86 3.39 -21.77
CA ALA A 98 -19.92 4.18 -22.99
C ALA A 98 -20.06 5.66 -22.68
N ILE A 99 -19.55 6.50 -23.58
CA ILE A 99 -19.90 7.93 -23.61
C ILE A 99 -21.10 8.08 -24.54
N VAL A 100 -22.23 8.50 -23.98
CA VAL A 100 -23.45 8.76 -24.73
C VAL A 100 -23.41 10.19 -25.26
N HIS A 101 -23.35 10.33 -26.57
CA HIS A 101 -23.37 11.61 -27.26
C HIS A 101 -24.78 11.91 -27.82
N PHE A 102 -25.35 13.04 -27.44
CA PHE A 102 -26.71 13.43 -27.83
C PHE A 102 -26.74 14.15 -29.18
N PRO A 103 -27.85 14.05 -29.94
CA PRO A 103 -28.00 14.75 -31.23
C PRO A 103 -27.89 16.27 -31.09
N VAL A 104 -27.30 16.94 -32.08
CA VAL A 104 -27.24 18.40 -32.17
C VAL A 104 -28.65 19.00 -32.02
N GLY A 105 -28.77 20.05 -31.19
CA GLY A 105 -30.05 20.68 -30.86
C GLY A 105 -30.80 20.05 -29.66
N SER A 106 -30.24 19.03 -29.00
CA SER A 106 -30.78 18.51 -27.73
C SER A 106 -30.44 19.35 -26.50
N ASN A 107 -29.54 20.33 -26.63
CA ASN A 107 -28.98 21.15 -25.55
C ASN A 107 -28.46 20.32 -24.35
N ALA A 108 -27.84 19.17 -24.62
CA ALA A 108 -27.38 18.25 -23.59
C ALA A 108 -25.92 17.84 -23.82
N GLU A 109 -25.12 17.91 -22.76
CA GLU A 109 -23.73 17.47 -22.78
C GLU A 109 -23.61 15.94 -22.86
N PRO A 110 -22.52 15.40 -23.42
CA PRO A 110 -22.25 13.97 -23.40
C PRO A 110 -22.19 13.42 -21.97
N VAL A 111 -22.72 12.21 -21.76
CA VAL A 111 -22.76 11.57 -20.44
C VAL A 111 -22.00 10.25 -20.46
N TYR A 112 -21.10 10.06 -19.51
CA TYR A 112 -20.46 8.77 -19.25
C TYR A 112 -21.43 7.85 -18.50
N VAL A 113 -21.71 6.69 -19.08
CA VAL A 113 -22.60 5.67 -18.51
C VAL A 113 -21.80 4.39 -18.31
N SER A 114 -21.74 3.90 -17.08
CA SER A 114 -21.17 2.60 -16.74
C SER A 114 -22.28 1.69 -16.21
N VAL A 115 -22.39 0.50 -16.81
CA VAL A 115 -23.41 -0.51 -16.49
C VAL A 115 -22.71 -1.76 -15.99
N THR A 116 -22.96 -2.10 -14.73
CA THR A 116 -22.35 -3.26 -14.06
C THR A 116 -23.40 -4.31 -13.75
N THR A 117 -23.10 -5.56 -14.08
CA THR A 117 -23.90 -6.73 -13.67
C THR A 117 -23.74 -6.99 -12.17
N VAL A 118 -24.85 -7.09 -11.43
CA VAL A 118 -24.85 -7.47 -10.01
C VAL A 118 -24.60 -8.97 -9.89
N LEU A 119 -23.46 -9.33 -9.30
CA LEU A 119 -23.04 -10.73 -9.16
C LEU A 119 -23.73 -11.42 -7.98
N LYS A 120 -24.04 -12.71 -8.15
CA LYS A 120 -24.45 -13.57 -7.03
C LYS A 120 -23.27 -13.85 -6.09
N PRO A 121 -23.50 -14.15 -4.80
CA PRO A 121 -22.41 -14.43 -3.85
C PRO A 121 -21.42 -15.52 -4.31
N GLU A 122 -21.88 -16.55 -5.01
CA GLU A 122 -21.01 -17.60 -5.55
C GLU A 122 -20.11 -17.09 -6.69
N GLU A 123 -20.62 -16.21 -7.54
CA GLU A 123 -19.88 -15.59 -8.63
C GLU A 123 -18.82 -14.61 -8.09
N VAL A 124 -19.17 -13.85 -7.05
CA VAL A 124 -18.22 -12.99 -6.33
C VAL A 124 -17.05 -13.80 -5.77
N LYS A 125 -17.33 -14.92 -5.10
CA LYS A 125 -16.27 -15.81 -4.59
C LYS A 125 -15.42 -16.41 -5.71
N LYS A 126 -16.04 -16.83 -6.81
CA LYS A 126 -15.32 -17.37 -7.98
C LYS A 126 -14.39 -16.32 -8.58
N GLN A 127 -14.86 -15.09 -8.73
CA GLN A 127 -14.05 -13.99 -9.27
C GLN A 127 -12.95 -13.53 -8.29
N ALA A 128 -13.21 -13.54 -6.97
CA ALA A 128 -12.19 -13.31 -5.96
C ALA A 128 -11.08 -14.38 -6.02
N ALA A 129 -11.45 -15.65 -6.20
CA ALA A 129 -10.50 -16.74 -6.34
C ALA A 129 -9.70 -16.65 -7.65
N GLU A 130 -10.33 -16.27 -8.77
CA GLU A 130 -9.64 -15.99 -10.02
C GLU A 130 -8.68 -14.81 -9.88
N ALA A 131 -9.10 -13.74 -9.20
CA ALA A 131 -8.27 -12.56 -8.91
C ALA A 131 -7.02 -12.93 -8.13
N LYS A 132 -7.20 -13.71 -7.06
CA LYS A 132 -6.10 -14.20 -6.25
C LYS A 132 -5.14 -15.06 -7.09
N ARG A 133 -5.66 -15.96 -7.93
CA ARG A 133 -4.83 -16.79 -8.82
C ARG A 133 -4.03 -15.96 -9.84
N GLN A 134 -4.64 -14.93 -10.44
CA GLN A 134 -3.94 -14.06 -11.39
C GLN A 134 -2.90 -13.19 -10.69
N GLN A 135 -3.23 -12.67 -9.51
CA GLN A 135 -2.29 -11.95 -8.65
C GLN A 135 -1.09 -12.84 -8.30
N GLU A 136 -1.31 -14.08 -7.85
CA GLU A 136 -0.23 -15.03 -7.55
C GLU A 136 0.64 -15.35 -8.78
N LYS A 137 0.02 -15.47 -9.97
CA LYS A 137 0.77 -15.65 -11.24
C LYS A 137 1.63 -14.42 -11.55
N TRP A 138 1.07 -13.22 -11.43
CA TRP A 138 1.78 -11.97 -11.66
C TRP A 138 2.94 -11.81 -10.66
N GLU A 139 2.71 -12.08 -9.37
CA GLU A 139 3.77 -12.00 -8.34
C GLU A 139 4.92 -12.98 -8.58
N LYS A 140 4.63 -14.16 -9.12
CA LYS A 140 5.66 -15.14 -9.53
C LYS A 140 6.45 -14.65 -10.75
N ALA A 141 5.80 -13.98 -11.69
CA ALA A 141 6.44 -13.43 -12.89
C ALA A 141 7.22 -12.13 -12.60
N HIS A 142 6.79 -11.35 -11.61
CA HIS A 142 7.32 -10.02 -11.25
C HIS A 142 7.73 -9.98 -9.76
N PRO A 143 8.74 -10.78 -9.34
CA PRO A 143 9.05 -10.95 -7.94
C PRO A 143 9.57 -9.68 -7.27
N VAL A 144 10.28 -8.80 -8.01
CA VAL A 144 10.81 -7.53 -7.46
C VAL A 144 9.66 -6.57 -7.19
N GLU A 145 8.79 -6.38 -8.18
CA GLU A 145 7.63 -5.49 -8.10
C GLU A 145 6.64 -5.99 -7.03
N ALA A 146 6.45 -7.30 -6.92
CA ALA A 146 5.67 -7.92 -5.85
C ALA A 146 6.25 -7.62 -4.46
N ALA A 147 7.57 -7.72 -4.30
CA ALA A 147 8.21 -7.43 -3.02
C ALA A 147 8.14 -5.94 -2.64
N GLU A 148 8.29 -5.03 -3.63
CA GLU A 148 8.08 -3.59 -3.42
C GLU A 148 6.64 -3.26 -3.02
N ARG A 149 5.66 -3.88 -3.68
CA ARG A 149 4.24 -3.72 -3.32
C ARG A 149 3.96 -4.18 -1.88
N ARG A 150 4.47 -5.35 -1.47
CA ARG A 150 4.29 -5.86 -0.10
C ARG A 150 4.90 -4.91 0.94
N LEU A 151 6.08 -4.36 0.66
CA LEU A 151 6.68 -3.35 1.54
C LEU A 151 5.81 -2.09 1.62
N TYR A 152 5.29 -1.61 0.50
CA TYR A 152 4.40 -0.45 0.47
C TYR A 152 3.14 -0.70 1.31
N GLU A 153 2.48 -1.85 1.13
CA GLU A 153 1.30 -2.25 1.89
C GLU A 153 1.59 -2.33 3.40
N ALA A 154 2.69 -2.99 3.78
CA ALA A 154 3.13 -3.07 5.18
C ALA A 154 3.44 -1.68 5.77
N ALA A 155 4.04 -0.78 4.98
CA ALA A 155 4.31 0.59 5.41
C ALA A 155 3.02 1.41 5.63
N GLN A 156 1.98 1.24 4.81
CA GLN A 156 0.68 1.89 5.02
C GLN A 156 -0.03 1.38 6.27
N VAL A 157 0.03 0.06 6.52
CA VAL A 157 -0.52 -0.53 7.75
C VAL A 157 0.20 0.02 8.97
N PHE A 158 1.55 0.02 8.97
CA PHE A 158 2.35 0.60 10.04
C PHE A 158 2.01 2.08 10.27
N LYS A 159 1.98 2.90 9.21
CA LYS A 159 1.64 4.33 9.31
C LYS A 159 0.26 4.55 9.97
N SER A 160 -0.72 3.73 9.63
CA SER A 160 -2.07 3.82 10.20
C SER A 160 -2.08 3.46 11.68
N LEU A 161 -1.39 2.38 12.07
CA LEU A 161 -1.30 1.93 13.46
C LEU A 161 -0.43 2.84 14.32
N ASP A 162 0.63 3.43 13.77
CA ASP A 162 1.45 4.43 14.45
C ASP A 162 0.62 5.68 14.80
N LYS A 163 -0.23 6.16 13.88
CA LYS A 163 -1.16 7.26 14.18
C LYS A 163 -2.10 6.93 15.36
N ILE A 164 -2.68 5.73 15.37
CA ILE A 164 -3.53 5.27 16.48
C ILE A 164 -2.74 5.20 17.79
N TYR A 165 -1.51 4.67 17.75
CA TYR A 165 -0.63 4.62 18.91
C TYR A 165 -0.34 6.03 19.46
N GLN A 166 0.01 7.00 18.61
CA GLN A 166 0.28 8.38 19.03
C GLN A 166 -0.94 9.04 19.66
N GLU A 167 -2.13 8.81 19.11
CA GLU A 167 -3.38 9.32 19.68
C GLU A 167 -3.66 8.73 21.05
N LYS A 168 -3.54 7.40 21.20
CA LYS A 168 -3.71 6.72 22.50
C LYS A 168 -2.65 7.13 23.51
N LEU A 169 -1.41 7.34 23.08
CA LEU A 169 -0.33 7.84 23.93
C LEU A 169 -0.64 9.25 24.46
N LYS A 170 -1.14 10.14 23.60
CA LYS A 170 -1.54 11.50 23.98
C LYS A 170 -2.64 11.46 25.04
N ILE A 171 -3.69 10.67 24.83
CA ILE A 171 -4.80 10.53 25.79
C ILE A 171 -4.29 9.94 27.12
N LEU A 172 -3.46 8.89 27.05
CA LEU A 172 -2.88 8.26 28.24
C LEU A 172 -2.06 9.27 29.06
N ASN A 173 -1.21 10.06 28.40
CA ASN A 173 -0.41 11.09 29.06
C ASN A 173 -1.30 12.17 29.70
N GLN A 174 -2.37 12.59 29.03
CA GLN A 174 -3.32 13.55 29.60
C GLN A 174 -3.95 13.01 30.89
N VAL A 175 -4.50 11.79 30.87
CA VAL A 175 -5.17 11.23 32.07
C VAL A 175 -4.18 10.90 33.20
N LYS A 176 -2.93 10.54 32.89
CA LYS A 176 -1.88 10.29 33.89
C LYS A 176 -1.26 11.56 34.46
N SER A 177 -1.39 12.70 33.77
CA SER A 177 -0.83 13.98 34.22
C SER A 177 -1.65 14.68 35.30
N THR A 178 -2.90 14.25 35.51
CA THR A 178 -3.78 14.78 36.56
C THR A 178 -3.23 14.46 37.96
N PRO A 179 -3.60 15.23 39.01
CA PRO A 179 -3.22 14.92 40.38
C PRO A 179 -3.59 13.49 40.78
N GLU A 180 -4.82 13.05 40.45
CA GLU A 180 -5.28 11.70 40.70
C GLU A 180 -4.49 10.66 39.90
N GLY A 181 -4.18 10.94 38.63
CA GLY A 181 -3.38 10.04 37.79
C GLY A 181 -1.96 9.86 38.33
N LYS A 182 -1.34 10.93 38.83
CA LYS A 182 -0.02 10.88 39.49
C LYS A 182 -0.09 10.14 40.82
N ALA A 183 -1.12 10.37 41.63
CA ALA A 183 -1.34 9.68 42.90
C ALA A 183 -1.59 8.17 42.70
N LEU A 184 -2.33 7.79 41.65
CA LEU A 184 -2.53 6.39 41.27
C LEU A 184 -1.23 5.72 40.78
N ALA A 185 -0.33 6.48 40.15
CA ALA A 185 0.95 5.96 39.68
C ALA A 185 1.95 5.78 40.83
N ASP A 186 2.04 6.75 41.74
CA ASP A 186 2.83 6.64 42.95
C ASP A 186 2.23 7.52 44.07
N PRO A 187 1.45 6.93 44.99
CA PRO A 187 0.78 7.68 46.05
C PRO A 187 1.75 8.34 47.02
N VAL A 188 2.92 7.74 47.25
CA VAL A 188 3.95 8.26 48.17
C VAL A 188 4.61 9.50 47.57
N LYS A 189 4.90 9.45 46.26
CA LYS A 189 5.58 10.54 45.55
C LYS A 189 4.63 11.69 45.22
N ASN A 190 3.38 11.40 44.90
CA ASN A 190 2.39 12.40 44.46
C ASN A 190 1.07 12.26 45.24
N PRO A 191 1.07 12.40 46.57
CA PRO A 191 -0.16 12.26 47.34
C PRO A 191 -1.13 13.40 47.01
N LEU A 192 -2.43 13.10 47.04
CA LEU A 192 -3.43 14.13 47.24
C LEU A 192 -3.34 14.58 48.69
N VAL A 193 -3.31 15.88 48.93
CA VAL A 193 -3.14 16.47 50.26
C VAL A 193 -4.31 17.40 50.56
N PHE A 194 -4.82 17.31 51.77
CA PHE A 194 -5.71 18.30 52.36
C PHE A 194 -5.17 18.68 53.75
N THR A 195 -5.28 19.96 54.11
CA THR A 195 -4.80 20.49 55.38
C THR A 195 -5.83 21.47 55.91
N GLU A 196 -6.16 21.34 57.19
CA GLU A 196 -7.14 22.19 57.88
C GLU A 196 -6.62 22.49 59.29
N ASP A 197 -6.78 23.72 59.76
CA ASP A 197 -6.48 24.10 61.13
C ASP A 197 -7.78 24.13 61.94
N LEU A 198 -7.92 23.21 62.89
CA LEU A 198 -9.05 23.16 63.82
C LEU A 198 -8.74 23.99 65.07
N GLU A 199 -9.66 24.83 65.50
CA GLU A 199 -9.54 25.61 66.73
C GLU A 199 -10.77 25.42 67.62
N LEU A 200 -10.55 25.14 68.90
CA LEU A 200 -11.59 25.02 69.93
C LEU A 200 -11.08 25.63 71.23
N ASP A 201 -11.74 26.68 71.73
CA ASP A 201 -11.39 27.38 72.97
C ASP A 201 -9.89 27.76 73.06
N GLY A 202 -9.29 28.23 71.97
CA GLY A 202 -7.87 28.63 71.89
C GLY A 202 -6.87 27.47 71.75
N LYS A 203 -7.30 26.20 71.82
CA LYS A 203 -6.46 25.06 71.41
C LYS A 203 -6.52 24.89 69.88
N LYS A 204 -5.35 24.76 69.26
CA LYS A 204 -5.20 24.61 67.80
C LYS A 204 -4.67 23.23 67.44
N LEU A 205 -5.26 22.59 66.45
CA LEU A 205 -4.83 21.32 65.90
C LEU A 205 -4.78 21.40 64.38
N LYS A 206 -3.57 21.28 63.81
CA LYS A 206 -3.38 21.15 62.38
C LYS A 206 -3.63 19.72 61.94
N VAL A 207 -4.64 19.51 61.09
CA VAL A 207 -4.99 18.21 60.54
C VAL A 207 -4.47 18.12 59.11
N GLU A 208 -3.63 17.13 58.84
CA GLU A 208 -3.13 16.82 57.50
C GLU A 208 -3.64 15.45 57.06
N ILE A 209 -4.19 15.37 55.84
CA ILE A 209 -4.79 14.17 55.26
C ILE A 209 -4.16 13.93 53.91
N LYS A 210 -3.52 12.76 53.72
CA LYS A 210 -2.75 12.44 52.53
C LYS A 210 -3.08 11.05 51.99
N THR A 211 -3.02 10.88 50.67
CA THR A 211 -3.18 9.58 50.01
C THR A 211 -1.82 8.90 49.79
N ASP A 212 -0.91 8.94 50.76
CA ASP A 212 0.49 8.49 50.63
C ASP A 212 0.73 7.00 50.91
N SER A 213 -0.34 6.22 51.07
CA SER A 213 -0.26 4.80 51.40
C SER A 213 -0.44 3.90 50.17
N LYS A 214 0.62 3.19 49.76
CA LYS A 214 0.54 2.15 48.72
C LYS A 214 -0.43 1.03 49.11
N LYS A 215 -0.40 0.61 50.38
CA LYS A 215 -1.32 -0.40 50.91
C LYS A 215 -2.76 0.10 50.91
N GLY A 216 -2.98 1.37 51.28
CA GLY A 216 -4.30 2.02 51.21
C GLY A 216 -4.84 2.04 49.78
N LEU A 217 -4.00 2.44 48.81
CA LEU A 217 -4.39 2.40 47.41
C LEU A 217 -4.74 0.98 46.93
N ASP A 218 -3.99 -0.04 47.33
CA ASP A 218 -4.30 -1.44 47.01
C ASP A 218 -5.66 -1.88 47.58
N VAL A 219 -5.94 -1.56 48.85
CA VAL A 219 -7.25 -1.79 49.49
C VAL A 219 -8.35 -1.05 48.73
N LEU A 220 -8.14 0.21 48.34
CA LEU A 220 -9.13 0.98 47.57
C LEU A 220 -9.47 0.31 46.24
N LEU A 221 -8.47 -0.17 45.50
CA LEU A 221 -8.67 -0.75 44.17
C LEU A 221 -9.24 -2.17 44.23
N LYS A 222 -8.97 -2.94 45.30
CA LYS A 222 -9.45 -4.33 45.47
C LYS A 222 -10.78 -4.43 46.20
N GLU A 223 -10.95 -3.65 47.27
CA GLU A 223 -12.03 -3.79 48.24
C GLU A 223 -12.97 -2.57 48.25
N GLY A 224 -12.58 -1.47 47.62
CA GLY A 224 -13.41 -0.29 47.43
C GLY A 224 -13.27 0.79 48.51
N VAL A 225 -14.05 1.86 48.35
CA VAL A 225 -13.93 3.11 49.14
C VAL A 225 -14.15 2.88 50.64
N LYS A 226 -15.11 2.04 51.01
CA LYS A 226 -15.44 1.79 52.42
C LYS A 226 -14.29 1.09 53.16
N ALA A 227 -13.70 0.07 52.54
CA ALA A 227 -12.55 -0.64 53.11
C ALA A 227 -11.32 0.28 53.20
N TYR A 228 -11.08 1.10 52.16
CA TYR A 228 -10.03 2.11 52.16
C TYR A 228 -10.17 3.11 53.30
N MET A 229 -11.35 3.74 53.42
CA MET A 229 -11.62 4.70 54.48
C MET A 229 -11.39 4.09 55.87
N PHE A 230 -11.93 2.90 56.13
CA PHE A 230 -11.71 2.20 57.40
C PHE A 230 -10.22 1.90 57.66
N ALA A 231 -9.50 1.42 56.64
CA ALA A 231 -8.08 1.11 56.75
C ALA A 231 -7.23 2.36 57.05
N MET A 232 -7.61 3.52 56.50
CA MET A 232 -6.87 4.77 56.68
C MET A 232 -7.16 5.48 58.00
N THR A 233 -8.33 5.26 58.63
CA THR A 233 -8.72 5.96 59.87
C THR A 233 -8.72 5.10 61.12
N ARG A 234 -8.57 3.77 61.02
CA ARG A 234 -8.66 2.85 62.18
C ARG A 234 -7.79 3.29 63.36
N SER A 235 -6.53 3.61 63.10
CA SER A 235 -5.59 4.01 64.16
C SER A 235 -5.94 5.34 64.84
N ASP A 236 -6.67 6.22 64.15
CA ASP A 236 -7.12 7.48 64.72
C ASP A 236 -8.21 7.23 65.78
N PHE A 237 -9.16 6.32 65.49
CA PHE A 237 -10.22 5.97 66.44
C PHE A 237 -9.72 5.17 67.64
N GLU A 238 -8.73 4.28 67.46
CA GLU A 238 -8.11 3.54 68.56
C GLU A 238 -7.43 4.50 69.55
N LYS A 239 -6.82 5.59 69.07
CA LYS A 239 -6.16 6.60 69.91
C LYS A 239 -7.15 7.44 70.74
N LEU A 240 -8.39 7.63 70.29
CA LEU A 240 -9.39 8.43 71.02
C LEU A 240 -9.72 7.86 72.40
N GLN A 241 -9.61 6.54 72.58
CA GLN A 241 -9.93 5.87 73.85
C GLN A 241 -8.96 6.23 75.00
N GLY A 242 -7.78 6.75 74.67
CA GLY A 242 -6.73 7.09 75.64
C GLY A 242 -6.73 8.55 76.12
N ILE A 243 -7.60 9.40 75.58
CA ILE A 243 -7.55 10.85 75.84
C ILE A 243 -8.40 11.20 77.07
N LYS A 244 -7.74 11.73 78.11
CA LYS A 244 -8.39 12.09 79.38
C LYS A 244 -8.94 13.52 79.42
N ASP A 245 -8.31 14.46 78.71
CA ASP A 245 -8.77 15.85 78.64
C ASP A 245 -10.02 15.93 77.72
N PRO A 246 -11.20 16.33 78.24
CA PRO A 246 -12.43 16.37 77.46
C PRO A 246 -12.34 17.30 76.24
N LYS A 247 -11.61 18.41 76.34
CA LYS A 247 -11.47 19.38 75.24
C LYS A 247 -10.54 18.83 74.15
N GLU A 248 -9.48 18.15 74.55
CA GLU A 248 -8.60 17.45 73.62
C GLU A 248 -9.31 16.28 72.95
N ALA A 249 -10.11 15.52 73.69
CA ALA A 249 -10.92 14.43 73.15
C ALA A 249 -11.92 14.94 72.11
N GLN A 250 -12.57 16.08 72.36
CA GLN A 250 -13.47 16.71 71.40
C GLN A 250 -12.75 17.17 70.13
N LEU A 251 -11.61 17.86 70.27
CA LEU A 251 -10.82 18.35 69.14
C LEU A 251 -10.27 17.20 68.28
N GLN A 252 -9.79 16.11 68.90
CA GLN A 252 -9.32 14.91 68.20
C GLN A 252 -10.46 14.12 67.56
N SER A 253 -11.66 14.12 68.16
CA SER A 253 -12.86 13.51 67.55
C SER A 253 -13.29 14.24 66.29
N MET A 254 -13.27 15.58 66.30
CA MET A 254 -13.52 16.40 65.11
C MET A 254 -12.49 16.10 64.01
N ALA A 255 -11.21 15.99 64.37
CA ALA A 255 -10.16 15.61 63.43
C ALA A 255 -10.36 14.22 62.84
N ALA A 256 -10.76 13.22 63.64
CA ALA A 256 -11.04 11.86 63.17
C ALA A 256 -12.23 11.82 62.20
N ILE A 257 -13.32 12.55 62.50
CA ILE A 257 -14.49 12.66 61.61
C ILE A 257 -14.09 13.34 60.28
N LEU A 258 -13.29 14.41 60.34
CA LEU A 258 -12.78 15.10 59.16
C LEU A 258 -11.94 14.15 58.30
N LYS A 259 -11.08 13.33 58.91
CA LYS A 259 -10.31 12.29 58.22
C LYS A 259 -11.20 11.28 57.51
N VAL A 260 -12.26 10.78 58.16
CA VAL A 260 -13.21 9.86 57.53
C VAL A 260 -13.80 10.46 56.26
N ALA A 261 -14.34 11.68 56.35
CA ALA A 261 -14.98 12.34 55.21
C ALA A 261 -14.01 12.57 54.04
N TYR A 262 -12.77 12.97 54.32
CA TYR A 262 -11.79 13.22 53.27
C TYR A 262 -11.16 11.94 52.70
N TYR A 263 -10.97 10.88 53.49
CA TYR A 263 -10.55 9.59 52.94
C TYR A 263 -11.64 8.96 52.08
N GLU A 264 -12.92 9.10 52.45
CA GLU A 264 -14.02 8.71 51.57
C GLU A 264 -13.99 9.51 50.25
N ARG A 265 -13.88 10.85 50.33
CA ARG A 265 -13.79 11.73 49.16
C ARG A 265 -12.59 11.41 48.26
N PHE A 266 -11.40 11.23 48.83
CA PHE A 266 -10.20 10.84 48.10
C PHE A 266 -10.35 9.45 47.49
N GLY A 267 -10.95 8.50 48.21
CA GLY A 267 -11.25 7.17 47.71
C GLY A 267 -12.12 7.22 46.46
N HIS A 268 -13.22 7.98 46.47
CA HIS A 268 -14.06 8.18 45.28
C HIS A 268 -13.29 8.83 44.12
N ARG A 269 -12.57 9.93 44.37
CA ARG A 269 -11.76 10.62 43.34
C ARG A 269 -10.74 9.69 42.68
N LEU A 270 -9.98 8.94 43.47
CA LEU A 270 -8.98 8.01 42.99
C LEU A 270 -9.61 6.83 42.24
N LEU A 271 -10.72 6.28 42.75
CA LEU A 271 -11.41 5.17 42.10
C LEU A 271 -12.03 5.61 40.76
N ASP A 272 -12.62 6.79 40.68
CA ASP A 272 -13.16 7.34 39.44
C ASP A 272 -12.07 7.67 38.42
N ALA A 273 -10.93 8.21 38.88
CA ALA A 273 -9.76 8.40 38.04
C ALA A 273 -9.22 7.05 37.52
N TRP A 274 -9.15 6.02 38.38
CA TRP A 274 -8.73 4.69 37.98
C TRP A 274 -9.67 4.07 36.94
N LYS A 275 -10.99 4.22 37.11
CA LYS A 275 -12.00 3.76 36.13
C LYS A 275 -11.85 4.44 34.77
N LYS A 276 -11.34 5.68 34.72
CA LYS A 276 -11.02 6.40 33.48
C LYS A 276 -9.68 5.98 32.88
N ILE A 277 -8.65 5.82 33.71
CA ILE A 277 -7.27 5.54 33.27
C ILE A 277 -7.11 4.08 32.83
N ASN A 278 -7.71 3.11 33.53
CA ASN A 278 -7.50 1.69 33.29
C ASN A 278 -7.93 1.25 31.87
N PRO A 279 -9.11 1.63 31.33
CA PRO A 279 -9.46 1.36 29.94
C PRO A 279 -8.49 1.99 28.93
N VAL A 280 -8.11 3.26 29.15
CA VAL A 280 -7.15 3.97 28.29
C VAL A 280 -5.79 3.28 28.26
N GLN A 281 -5.32 2.81 29.43
CA GLN A 281 -4.06 2.06 29.52
C GLN A 281 -4.13 0.72 28.76
N ARG A 282 -5.26 0.00 28.85
CA ARG A 282 -5.48 -1.24 28.09
C ARG A 282 -5.49 -1.00 26.59
N GLU A 283 -6.23 0.01 26.13
CA GLU A 283 -6.27 0.39 24.71
C GLU A 283 -4.89 0.82 24.19
N PHE A 284 -4.13 1.56 24.99
CA PHE A 284 -2.75 1.91 24.65
C PHE A 284 -1.85 0.68 24.52
N ASN A 285 -1.96 -0.29 25.43
CA ASN A 285 -1.16 -1.52 25.37
C ASN A 285 -1.49 -2.32 24.10
N ILE A 286 -2.77 -2.45 23.73
CA ILE A 286 -3.20 -3.09 22.48
C ILE A 286 -2.64 -2.35 21.26
N ALA A 287 -2.73 -1.01 21.25
CA ALA A 287 -2.18 -0.20 20.16
C ALA A 287 -0.66 -0.34 20.03
N MET A 288 0.05 -0.41 21.16
CA MET A 288 1.51 -0.62 21.22
C MET A 288 1.90 -1.98 20.62
N GLU A 289 1.21 -3.06 21.00
CA GLU A 289 1.48 -4.41 20.48
C GLU A 289 1.20 -4.49 18.97
N ASN A 290 0.06 -3.95 18.52
CA ASN A 290 -0.28 -3.90 17.10
C ASN A 290 0.75 -3.11 16.29
N ARG A 291 1.19 -1.95 16.79
CA ARG A 291 2.24 -1.14 16.17
C ARG A 291 3.55 -1.91 16.07
N LYS A 292 3.97 -2.58 17.15
CA LYS A 292 5.21 -3.38 17.18
C LYS A 292 5.17 -4.53 16.17
N LYS A 293 4.03 -5.24 16.08
CA LYS A 293 3.86 -6.31 15.10
C LYS A 293 3.94 -5.78 13.66
N ALA A 294 3.25 -4.67 13.36
CA ALA A 294 3.27 -4.08 12.03
C ALA A 294 4.67 -3.52 11.66
N GLU A 295 5.43 -3.02 12.63
CA GLU A 295 6.81 -2.61 12.43
C GLU A 295 7.71 -3.80 12.05
N GLN A 296 7.55 -4.94 12.73
CA GLN A 296 8.25 -6.18 12.40
C GLN A 296 7.89 -6.66 11.00
N GLU A 297 6.60 -6.71 10.64
CA GLU A 297 6.15 -7.09 9.30
C GLU A 297 6.72 -6.18 8.20
N LYS A 298 6.78 -4.86 8.45
CA LYS A 298 7.42 -3.91 7.53
C LYS A 298 8.91 -4.20 7.35
N VAL A 299 9.65 -4.44 8.45
CA VAL A 299 11.08 -4.78 8.40
C VAL A 299 11.33 -6.10 7.69
N GLU A 300 10.47 -7.10 7.90
CA GLU A 300 10.54 -8.37 7.17
C GLU A 300 10.27 -8.21 5.69
N ALA A 301 9.26 -7.40 5.32
CA ALA A 301 8.97 -7.07 3.92
C ALA A 301 10.14 -6.33 3.25
N GLU A 302 10.81 -5.44 3.99
CA GLU A 302 12.02 -4.75 3.51
C GLU A 302 13.18 -5.72 3.27
N LYS A 303 13.49 -6.59 4.25
CA LYS A 303 14.50 -7.64 4.10
C LYS A 303 14.19 -8.56 2.93
N HIS A 304 12.91 -8.93 2.75
CA HIS A 304 12.48 -9.75 1.63
C HIS A 304 12.68 -9.04 0.29
N ARG A 305 12.29 -7.77 0.17
CA ARG A 305 12.54 -6.92 -1.02
C ARG A 305 14.02 -6.92 -1.38
N ASP A 306 14.91 -6.67 -0.42
CA ASP A 306 16.34 -6.57 -0.66
C ASP A 306 16.94 -7.91 -1.09
N LYS A 307 16.52 -9.00 -0.45
CA LYS A 307 16.88 -10.36 -0.85
C LYS A 307 16.45 -10.65 -2.29
N VAL A 308 15.20 -10.36 -2.66
CA VAL A 308 14.69 -10.59 -4.01
C VAL A 308 15.42 -9.73 -5.04
N LYS A 309 15.71 -8.46 -4.74
CA LYS A 309 16.50 -7.58 -5.62
C LYS A 309 17.89 -8.14 -5.87
N GLU A 310 18.57 -8.62 -4.83
CA GLU A 310 19.90 -9.21 -4.95
C GLU A 310 19.88 -10.53 -5.73
N GLU A 311 18.92 -11.42 -5.47
CA GLU A 311 18.74 -12.66 -6.24
C GLU A 311 18.45 -12.37 -7.72
N ASN A 312 17.61 -11.38 -8.01
CA ASN A 312 17.31 -10.96 -9.37
C ASN A 312 18.55 -10.36 -10.06
N ARG A 313 19.36 -9.57 -9.34
CA ARG A 313 20.64 -9.05 -9.84
C ARG A 313 21.62 -10.19 -10.15
N LYS A 314 21.71 -11.22 -9.31
CA LYS A 314 22.54 -12.42 -9.55
C LYS A 314 22.06 -13.22 -10.76
N LYS A 315 20.75 -13.41 -10.93
CA LYS A 315 20.19 -14.04 -12.15
C LYS A 315 20.54 -13.25 -13.41
N ARG A 316 20.49 -11.91 -13.35
CA ARG A 316 20.90 -11.04 -14.46
C ARG A 316 22.40 -11.10 -14.76
N LYS A 317 23.27 -11.36 -13.77
CA LYS A 317 24.71 -11.58 -14.03
C LYS A 317 25.00 -12.88 -14.81
N GLY A 318 24.08 -13.85 -14.82
CA GLY A 318 24.20 -15.10 -15.59
C GLY A 318 23.64 -15.03 -17.01
N VAL A 319 22.87 -13.99 -17.34
CA VAL A 319 22.40 -13.69 -18.69
C VAL A 319 23.31 -12.59 -19.23
N LYS A 320 24.15 -12.86 -20.24
CA LYS A 320 24.93 -11.80 -20.91
C LYS A 320 23.99 -10.64 -21.22
N GLU A 321 24.33 -9.43 -20.77
CA GLU A 321 23.53 -8.23 -21.03
C GLU A 321 23.21 -8.14 -22.52
N ALA A 322 21.92 -8.04 -22.86
CA ALA A 322 21.49 -7.83 -24.23
C ALA A 322 21.91 -6.41 -24.65
N GLY A 323 23.14 -6.26 -25.15
CA GLY A 323 23.62 -4.98 -25.66
C GLY A 323 25.11 -4.80 -25.85
N HIS A 324 25.98 -5.57 -25.17
CA HIS A 324 27.42 -5.29 -25.18
C HIS A 324 28.22 -6.59 -25.30
N ASP A 325 28.87 -6.77 -26.46
CA ASP A 325 30.03 -7.65 -26.73
C ASP A 325 30.28 -7.81 -28.24
N TYR A 326 29.35 -7.41 -29.10
CA TYR A 326 29.45 -7.61 -30.55
C TYR A 326 29.40 -6.29 -31.32
N TYR A 327 30.31 -6.13 -32.27
CA TYR A 327 30.30 -5.00 -33.19
C TYR A 327 29.08 -5.11 -34.14
N PRO A 328 28.29 -4.03 -34.28
CA PRO A 328 27.14 -4.02 -35.18
C PRO A 328 27.63 -4.18 -36.62
N ALA A 329 27.01 -5.10 -37.36
CA ALA A 329 27.42 -5.33 -38.74
C ALA A 329 27.09 -4.12 -39.62
N PRO A 330 28.05 -3.65 -40.44
CA PRO A 330 27.88 -2.47 -41.27
C PRO A 330 26.73 -2.64 -42.27
N LYS A 331 26.17 -1.52 -42.71
CA LYS A 331 25.31 -1.50 -43.89
C LYS A 331 26.16 -1.77 -45.13
N THR A 332 25.55 -2.29 -46.19
CA THR A 332 26.31 -2.66 -47.40
C THR A 332 27.02 -1.44 -48.00
N GLU A 333 26.39 -0.28 -47.89
CA GLU A 333 26.85 1.01 -48.41
C GLU A 333 28.03 1.57 -47.60
N GLU A 334 28.19 1.12 -46.35
CA GLU A 334 29.29 1.50 -45.45
C GLU A 334 30.55 0.66 -45.69
N ILE A 335 30.46 -0.43 -46.46
CA ILE A 335 31.61 -1.25 -46.82
C ILE A 335 32.31 -0.63 -48.03
N LYS A 336 33.56 -0.18 -47.87
CA LYS A 336 34.34 0.46 -48.93
C LYS A 336 35.62 -0.31 -49.25
N GLY A 337 36.24 -0.01 -50.38
CA GLY A 337 37.56 -0.55 -50.77
C GLY A 337 37.58 -2.00 -51.26
N LEU A 338 36.46 -2.72 -51.23
CA LEU A 338 36.35 -4.13 -51.68
C LEU A 338 35.56 -4.29 -52.99
N GLY A 339 35.41 -3.21 -53.76
CA GLY A 339 34.61 -3.14 -54.99
C GLY A 339 33.10 -3.15 -54.71
N GLU A 340 32.30 -3.45 -55.74
CA GLU A 340 30.85 -3.58 -55.58
C GLU A 340 30.49 -4.87 -54.84
N LEU A 341 29.74 -4.73 -53.75
CA LEU A 341 29.28 -5.83 -52.91
C LEU A 341 27.77 -5.97 -52.98
N LYS A 342 27.29 -7.21 -53.14
CA LYS A 342 25.87 -7.56 -53.04
C LYS A 342 25.64 -8.45 -51.83
N ARG A 343 24.51 -8.28 -51.13
CA ARG A 343 24.15 -9.17 -50.03
C ARG A 343 23.93 -10.59 -50.55
N GLY A 344 24.51 -11.56 -49.86
CA GLY A 344 24.36 -12.98 -50.14
C GLY A 344 23.53 -13.71 -49.06
N PRO A 345 23.05 -14.93 -49.34
CA PRO A 345 22.39 -15.76 -48.34
C PRO A 345 23.31 -16.06 -47.15
N GLN A 346 22.80 -15.92 -45.93
CA GLN A 346 23.55 -16.24 -44.72
C GLN A 346 23.57 -17.76 -44.51
N LYS A 347 24.76 -18.37 -44.51
CA LYS A 347 24.91 -19.83 -44.40
C LYS A 347 25.74 -20.26 -43.18
N THR A 348 26.83 -19.55 -42.88
CA THR A 348 27.72 -19.88 -41.76
C THR A 348 27.07 -19.59 -40.40
N PRO A 349 26.95 -20.56 -39.47
CA PRO A 349 26.46 -20.32 -38.12
C PRO A 349 27.38 -19.39 -37.29
N LYS A 350 26.81 -18.66 -36.33
CA LYS A 350 27.60 -17.92 -35.32
C LYS A 350 28.06 -18.88 -34.21
N GLN A 351 29.27 -18.70 -33.69
CA GLN A 351 29.88 -19.62 -32.71
C GLN A 351 29.23 -19.56 -31.30
N ASN A 352 28.74 -18.40 -30.86
CA ASN A 352 28.25 -18.18 -29.48
C ASN A 352 26.85 -17.54 -29.43
N GLY A 353 25.94 -17.93 -30.31
CA GLY A 353 24.57 -17.41 -30.28
C GLY A 353 23.66 -17.96 -31.39
N GLY A 354 22.39 -17.55 -31.37
CA GLY A 354 21.44 -17.88 -32.43
C GLY A 354 21.69 -17.07 -33.70
N GLY A 355 21.60 -17.73 -34.86
CA GLY A 355 21.65 -17.08 -36.19
C GLY A 355 22.92 -17.35 -37.00
N LYS A 356 22.98 -16.74 -38.19
CA LYS A 356 24.05 -16.93 -39.17
C LYS A 356 24.83 -15.63 -39.40
N ARG A 357 26.06 -15.72 -39.89
CA ARG A 357 26.92 -14.57 -40.19
C ARG A 357 26.35 -13.79 -41.38
N LYS A 358 26.38 -12.44 -41.31
CA LYS A 358 26.00 -11.61 -42.46
C LYS A 358 27.02 -11.83 -43.57
N ARG A 359 26.54 -12.01 -44.80
CA ARG A 359 27.36 -12.37 -45.96
C ARG A 359 27.17 -11.39 -47.10
N TRP A 360 28.26 -11.06 -47.77
CA TRP A 360 28.32 -10.32 -49.03
C TRP A 360 29.11 -11.09 -50.08
N ILE A 361 28.78 -10.84 -51.34
CA ILE A 361 29.43 -11.42 -52.51
C ILE A 361 30.04 -10.26 -53.29
N GLY A 362 31.33 -10.36 -53.56
CA GLY A 362 32.10 -9.35 -54.27
C GLY A 362 32.79 -9.90 -55.50
N GLU A 363 33.39 -8.98 -56.26
CA GLU A 363 34.26 -9.30 -57.39
C GLU A 363 33.60 -10.23 -58.43
N LYS A 364 32.37 -9.88 -58.83
CA LYS A 364 31.52 -10.65 -59.75
C LYS A 364 31.29 -12.12 -59.31
N GLY A 365 31.19 -12.36 -58.01
CA GLY A 365 30.90 -13.70 -57.47
C GLY A 365 32.12 -14.51 -57.07
N ARG A 366 33.34 -13.98 -57.26
CA ARG A 366 34.58 -14.73 -56.97
C ARG A 366 34.99 -14.68 -55.50
N LYS A 367 34.49 -13.72 -54.73
CA LYS A 367 34.81 -13.55 -53.30
C LYS A 367 33.54 -13.46 -52.46
N ILE A 368 33.62 -14.02 -51.26
CA ILE A 368 32.60 -13.96 -50.22
C ILE A 368 33.20 -13.22 -49.03
N TYR A 369 32.45 -12.33 -48.41
CA TYR A 369 32.84 -11.63 -47.20
C TYR A 369 31.81 -11.86 -46.10
N GLU A 370 32.23 -12.27 -44.91
CA GLU A 370 31.36 -12.48 -43.76
C GLU A 370 31.73 -11.55 -42.60
N TRP A 371 30.72 -11.01 -41.93
CA TRP A 371 30.95 -10.16 -40.75
C TRP A 371 31.35 -10.99 -39.55
N ASP A 372 32.54 -10.73 -39.01
CA ASP A 372 32.92 -11.16 -37.68
C ASP A 372 32.49 -10.11 -36.66
N SER A 373 31.38 -10.41 -35.99
CA SER A 373 30.84 -9.52 -34.96
C SER A 373 31.68 -9.49 -33.70
N GLN A 374 32.60 -10.42 -33.47
CA GLN A 374 33.48 -10.41 -32.29
C GLN A 374 34.59 -9.37 -32.43
N HIS A 375 35.14 -9.22 -33.63
CA HIS A 375 36.30 -8.37 -33.89
C HIS A 375 35.97 -7.09 -34.68
N GLY A 376 34.76 -7.01 -35.29
CA GLY A 376 34.32 -5.81 -35.98
C GLY A 376 34.91 -5.67 -37.39
N GLU A 377 35.13 -6.79 -38.05
CA GLU A 377 35.88 -6.88 -39.31
C GLU A 377 35.23 -7.86 -40.31
N LEU A 378 35.66 -7.79 -41.57
CA LEU A 378 35.19 -8.67 -42.62
C LEU A 378 36.18 -9.80 -42.87
N GLU A 379 35.74 -11.04 -42.70
CA GLU A 379 36.50 -12.20 -43.12
C GLU A 379 36.21 -12.52 -44.59
N GLY A 380 37.25 -12.53 -45.42
CA GLY A 380 37.16 -12.85 -46.84
C GLY A 380 37.41 -14.32 -47.13
N TYR A 381 36.65 -14.85 -48.09
CA TYR A 381 36.74 -16.22 -48.56
C TYR A 381 36.68 -16.29 -50.08
N ARG A 382 37.40 -17.23 -50.68
CA ARG A 382 37.31 -17.51 -52.12
C ARG A 382 36.05 -18.32 -52.41
N ALA A 383 35.25 -17.90 -53.39
CA ALA A 383 33.97 -18.54 -53.67
C ALA A 383 34.07 -19.95 -54.27
N SER A 384 35.19 -20.30 -54.91
CA SER A 384 35.38 -21.59 -55.59
C SER A 384 35.60 -22.76 -54.63
N ASP A 385 36.33 -22.54 -53.54
CA ASP A 385 36.77 -23.58 -52.60
C ASP A 385 36.43 -23.24 -51.13
N GLY A 386 36.00 -22.01 -50.86
CA GLY A 386 35.67 -21.52 -49.53
C GLY A 386 36.89 -21.21 -48.68
N GLN A 387 38.10 -21.17 -49.25
CA GLN A 387 39.32 -20.91 -48.49
C GLN A 387 39.37 -19.47 -47.98
N HIS A 388 39.81 -19.27 -46.74
CA HIS A 388 40.03 -17.93 -46.18
C HIS A 388 41.13 -17.20 -46.94
N ILE A 389 40.86 -15.95 -47.35
CA ILE A 389 41.79 -15.11 -48.13
C ILE A 389 42.29 -13.90 -47.34
N GLY A 390 41.82 -13.72 -46.10
CA GLY A 390 42.28 -12.67 -45.19
C GLY A 390 41.14 -11.96 -44.48
N VAL A 391 41.53 -11.08 -43.57
CA VAL A 391 40.62 -10.22 -42.80
C VAL A 391 40.75 -8.79 -43.32
N PHE A 392 39.64 -8.07 -43.46
CA PHE A 392 39.57 -6.76 -44.10
C PHE A 392 38.82 -5.75 -43.22
N ASP A 393 39.36 -4.54 -43.15
CA ASP A 393 38.69 -3.40 -42.54
C ASP A 393 37.49 -2.97 -43.40
N HIS A 394 36.31 -2.86 -42.80
CA HIS A 394 35.09 -2.58 -43.56
C HIS A 394 35.01 -1.14 -44.10
N LYS A 395 35.68 -0.17 -43.46
CA LYS A 395 35.62 1.25 -43.85
C LYS A 395 36.60 1.60 -44.98
N THR A 396 37.68 0.85 -45.09
CA THR A 396 38.80 1.15 -46.02
C THR A 396 39.04 0.05 -47.04
N GLY A 397 38.61 -1.20 -46.76
CA GLY A 397 38.91 -2.38 -47.56
C GLY A 397 40.36 -2.86 -47.42
N LYS A 398 41.16 -2.24 -46.54
CA LYS A 398 42.53 -2.65 -46.29
C LYS A 398 42.56 -4.02 -45.63
N GLN A 399 43.43 -4.89 -46.13
CA GLN A 399 43.68 -6.17 -45.49
C GLN A 399 44.39 -5.97 -44.14
N LEU A 400 43.78 -6.46 -43.07
CA LEU A 400 44.27 -6.45 -41.69
C LEU A 400 45.11 -7.69 -41.40
N GLU A 401 44.65 -8.86 -41.85
CA GLU A 401 45.36 -10.13 -41.68
C GLU A 401 45.45 -10.91 -43.00
N ALA A 402 46.55 -11.66 -43.15
CA ALA A 402 46.79 -12.53 -44.29
C ALA A 402 45.83 -13.73 -44.33
N ALA A 403 45.82 -14.44 -45.45
CA ALA A 403 45.07 -15.69 -45.58
C ALA A 403 45.51 -16.71 -44.53
N ASP A 404 44.55 -17.44 -43.96
CA ASP A 404 44.81 -18.51 -43.00
C ASP A 404 44.40 -19.85 -43.64
N PRO A 405 45.36 -20.73 -43.96
CA PRO A 405 45.07 -22.04 -44.54
C PRO A 405 44.12 -22.90 -43.70
N LYS A 406 44.07 -22.70 -42.37
CA LYS A 406 43.23 -23.49 -41.46
C LYS A 406 41.76 -23.05 -41.46
N ARG A 407 41.45 -21.84 -41.96
CA ARG A 407 40.09 -21.29 -41.98
C ARG A 407 39.45 -21.47 -43.35
N ASN A 408 38.24 -22.03 -43.38
CA ASN A 408 37.45 -22.15 -44.61
C ASN A 408 35.94 -22.24 -44.31
N ILE A 409 35.14 -21.92 -45.33
CA ILE A 409 33.68 -22.02 -45.31
C ILE A 409 33.16 -22.99 -46.38
N LYS A 410 33.96 -23.97 -46.80
CA LYS A 410 33.59 -24.91 -47.89
C LYS A 410 32.24 -25.59 -47.64
N LYS A 411 31.95 -25.93 -46.38
CA LYS A 411 30.67 -26.53 -45.94
C LYS A 411 29.46 -25.59 -46.07
N PHE A 412 29.70 -24.30 -46.29
CA PHE A 412 28.70 -23.24 -46.27
C PHE A 412 28.74 -22.36 -47.53
N LEU A 413 29.35 -22.81 -48.63
CA LEU A 413 29.33 -22.09 -49.91
C LEU A 413 27.91 -21.97 -50.46
#